data_AF-A0A3A5J2K1-F1
#
_entry.id   AF-A0A3A5J2K1-F1
#
_cell.length_a   1.000
_cell.length_b   1.000
_cell.length_c   1.000
_cell.angle_alpha   90.00
_cell.angle_beta   90.00
_cell.angle_gamma   90.00
#
_symmetry.space_group_name_H-M   'P 1'
#
loop_
_entity.id
_entity.type
_entity.pdbx_description
1 polymer ?
#
loop_
_entity_poly.entity_id
_entity_poly.type
_entity_poly.pdbx_seq_one_letter_code
_entity_poly.pdbx_strand_id
1 'polypeptide(L)'
;MTSSPHAITMRRLATASALASAIALTGCVTGGPRLVTPDPPPIPDAGPNVPSSAHVVLKDGQQVVANTAAGKMKIEAGPGLRRVFDWDGLRRGAIVDPRASSFAGGKTNGLTYDGTPKVWDNANGITKLRYEEGERHFENMDDAMIWMQIRRLYYTYNNQGVVLGWKREGNTLHTELWQFYVDGKKPTSMPDARDSSINVGKLVVEPQKMYPHLVFNDGHTEPYNAETASSYKGGGSAGKADESGKQADNCNWFKRLFHQCPAPKPAPAPAEDTASAKPAQPAPAPSEPKPAEPPKPELPKATITGNVVNIRSKPTTKSDVLRQAKKGDTVEIVKSENKWSYVQFADGKKGWVADFLLKKQ
;
A
#
# COMPACT_ATOMS: atom_id res chain seq x y z
N MET A 1 -28.96 -28.05 -59.95
CA MET A 1 -30.20 -27.33 -59.57
C MET A 1 -30.87 -28.09 -58.43
N THR A 2 -31.66 -27.41 -57.59
CA THR A 2 -32.83 -27.90 -56.78
C THR A 2 -32.85 -29.34 -56.22
N SER A 3 -33.25 -29.62 -54.97
CA SER A 3 -33.58 -28.80 -53.78
C SER A 3 -33.92 -29.77 -52.62
N SER A 4 -33.80 -29.35 -51.36
CA SER A 4 -34.22 -30.18 -50.22
C SER A 4 -35.74 -30.37 -50.13
N PRO A 5 -36.23 -31.54 -49.68
CA PRO A 5 -37.54 -31.67 -49.02
C PRO A 5 -37.42 -31.40 -47.51
N HIS A 6 -38.56 -31.27 -46.82
CA HIS A 6 -38.66 -30.98 -45.39
C HIS A 6 -39.45 -32.05 -44.62
N ALA A 7 -39.11 -32.20 -43.34
CA ALA A 7 -39.94 -32.67 -42.20
C ALA A 7 -40.80 -33.95 -42.32
N ILE A 8 -40.55 -34.90 -41.40
CA ILE A 8 -41.57 -35.82 -40.86
C ILE A 8 -41.54 -35.73 -39.32
N THR A 9 -42.70 -35.93 -38.71
CA THR A 9 -43.06 -35.57 -37.33
C THR A 9 -43.11 -36.80 -36.39
N MET A 10 -43.19 -36.56 -35.07
CA MET A 10 -43.46 -37.50 -33.96
C MET A 10 -42.21 -38.20 -33.38
N ARG A 11 -42.17 -38.62 -32.09
CA ARG A 11 -43.23 -38.63 -31.04
C ARG A 11 -42.68 -38.30 -29.64
N ARG A 12 -43.60 -38.04 -28.69
CA ARG A 12 -43.35 -37.57 -27.31
C ARG A 12 -42.81 -38.66 -26.35
N LEU A 13 -42.37 -38.16 -25.18
CA LEU A 13 -42.48 -38.75 -23.82
C LEU A 13 -41.48 -39.83 -23.39
N ALA A 14 -40.55 -39.41 -22.53
CA ALA A 14 -40.14 -40.14 -21.33
C ALA A 14 -39.83 -39.14 -20.21
N THR A 15 -40.52 -39.22 -19.07
CA THR A 15 -40.30 -38.37 -17.89
C THR A 15 -39.36 -39.06 -16.91
N ALA A 16 -38.33 -38.36 -16.44
CA ALA A 16 -37.48 -38.80 -15.34
C ALA A 16 -37.41 -37.70 -14.26
N SER A 17 -38.31 -37.76 -13.28
CA SER A 17 -38.31 -36.85 -12.13
C SER A 17 -37.18 -37.20 -11.18
N ALA A 18 -36.16 -36.34 -11.10
CA ALA A 18 -35.21 -36.33 -10.00
C ALA A 18 -35.65 -35.27 -8.98
N LEU A 19 -36.23 -35.69 -7.85
CA LEU A 19 -36.48 -34.77 -6.74
C LEU A 19 -35.14 -34.35 -6.14
N ALA A 20 -34.70 -33.13 -6.44
CA ALA A 20 -33.71 -32.44 -5.62
C ALA A 20 -34.40 -32.03 -4.30
N SER A 21 -34.45 -32.97 -3.35
CA SER A 21 -35.13 -32.78 -2.06
C SER A 21 -34.65 -31.52 -1.36
N ALA A 22 -35.60 -30.66 -0.99
CA ALA A 22 -35.32 -29.41 -0.29
C ALA A 22 -34.85 -29.69 1.15
N ILE A 23 -33.54 -29.84 1.34
CA ILE A 23 -32.92 -29.75 2.66
C ILE A 23 -32.85 -28.27 3.03
N ALA A 24 -33.99 -27.76 3.52
CA ALA A 24 -34.08 -26.46 4.17
C ALA A 24 -33.39 -26.53 5.54
N LEU A 25 -32.06 -26.59 5.54
CA LEU A 25 -31.25 -26.51 6.76
C LEU A 25 -31.42 -25.11 7.35
N THR A 26 -32.23 -25.03 8.41
CA THR A 26 -32.40 -23.85 9.29
C THR A 26 -31.16 -23.63 10.18
N GLY A 27 -29.98 -23.60 9.55
CA GLY A 27 -28.76 -23.12 10.18
C GLY A 27 -28.77 -21.60 10.25
N CYS A 28 -28.64 -21.04 11.45
CA CYS A 28 -28.56 -19.59 11.64
C CYS A 28 -27.33 -19.03 10.91
N VAL A 29 -27.54 -18.19 9.89
CA VAL A 29 -26.46 -17.50 9.18
C VAL A 29 -25.96 -16.33 10.03
N THR A 30 -25.30 -16.63 11.15
CA THR A 30 -24.49 -15.68 11.93
C THR A 30 -23.16 -15.43 11.24
N GLY A 31 -23.21 -15.15 9.94
CA GLY A 31 -22.04 -14.90 9.10
C GLY A 31 -21.52 -13.49 9.33
N GLY A 32 -20.53 -13.33 10.21
CA GLY A 32 -19.74 -12.10 10.28
C GLY A 32 -18.96 -11.84 8.97
N PRO A 33 -18.47 -10.62 8.76
CA PRO A 33 -17.72 -10.28 7.56
C PRO A 33 -16.47 -11.16 7.40
N ARG A 34 -16.22 -11.61 6.16
CA ARG A 34 -15.09 -12.48 5.82
C ARG A 34 -13.84 -11.64 5.61
N LEU A 35 -12.74 -12.00 6.26
CA LEU A 35 -11.45 -11.36 6.01
C LEU A 35 -10.84 -11.92 4.71
N VAL A 36 -10.70 -11.07 3.70
CA VAL A 36 -10.17 -11.43 2.38
C VAL A 36 -8.95 -10.57 2.08
N THR A 37 -7.81 -11.21 1.79
CA THR A 37 -6.69 -10.54 1.11
C THR A 37 -6.90 -10.73 -0.38
N PRO A 38 -7.05 -9.65 -1.18
CA PRO A 38 -7.20 -9.77 -2.62
C PRO A 38 -5.85 -10.14 -3.25
N ASP A 39 -5.88 -10.90 -4.34
CA ASP A 39 -4.70 -11.16 -5.15
C ASP A 39 -4.16 -9.87 -5.80
N PRO A 40 -2.85 -9.76 -6.04
CA PRO A 40 -2.29 -8.62 -6.74
C PRO A 40 -2.81 -8.55 -8.19
N PRO A 41 -3.01 -7.35 -8.75
CA PRO A 41 -3.48 -7.21 -10.13
C PRO A 41 -2.53 -7.96 -11.09
N PRO A 42 -3.03 -8.87 -11.94
CA PRO A 42 -2.18 -9.67 -12.82
C PRO A 42 -1.38 -8.79 -13.79
N ILE A 43 -0.12 -9.13 -14.02
CA ILE A 43 0.71 -8.44 -15.01
C ILE A 43 0.45 -9.09 -16.38
N PRO A 44 0.23 -8.33 -17.48
CA PRO A 44 0.05 -8.90 -18.82
C PRO A 44 1.19 -9.82 -19.24
N ASP A 45 0.91 -10.74 -20.15
CA ASP A 45 1.90 -11.63 -20.77
C ASP A 45 2.94 -10.87 -21.61
N ALA A 46 3.88 -11.60 -22.22
CA ALA A 46 4.89 -11.03 -23.12
C ALA A 46 4.23 -10.21 -24.25
N GLY A 47 4.77 -9.02 -24.51
CA GLY A 47 4.41 -8.25 -25.71
C GLY A 47 5.16 -8.77 -26.94
N PRO A 48 4.82 -8.28 -28.15
CA PRO A 48 5.68 -8.47 -29.32
C PRO A 48 7.10 -7.95 -29.05
N ASN A 49 8.10 -8.46 -29.76
CA ASN A 49 9.48 -8.01 -29.61
C ASN A 49 9.62 -6.50 -29.88
N VAL A 50 10.49 -5.83 -29.13
CA VAL A 50 10.87 -4.43 -29.40
C VAL A 50 11.54 -4.37 -30.79
N PRO A 51 11.04 -3.55 -31.73
CA PRO A 51 11.68 -3.41 -33.04
C PRO A 51 13.10 -2.83 -32.92
N SER A 52 14.01 -3.24 -33.81
CA SER A 52 15.39 -2.70 -33.85
C SER A 52 15.45 -1.19 -34.16
N SER A 53 14.39 -0.62 -34.72
CA SER A 53 14.21 0.82 -34.94
C SER A 53 13.65 1.57 -33.71
N ALA A 54 13.25 0.88 -32.65
CA ALA A 54 12.79 1.48 -31.40
C ALA A 54 13.95 1.60 -30.41
N HIS A 55 14.46 2.83 -30.26
CA HIS A 55 15.49 3.19 -29.31
C HIS A 55 14.88 3.21 -27.90
N VAL A 56 15.35 2.31 -27.04
CA VAL A 56 14.82 2.08 -25.68
C VAL A 56 15.86 2.37 -24.61
N VAL A 57 15.40 2.86 -23.46
CA VAL A 57 16.24 3.06 -22.26
C VAL A 57 16.35 1.75 -21.48
N LEU A 58 15.30 0.94 -21.49
CA LEU A 58 15.25 -0.36 -20.81
C LEU A 58 15.14 -1.50 -21.83
N LYS A 59 16.16 -2.36 -21.83
CA LYS A 59 16.12 -3.67 -22.50
C LYS A 59 15.36 -4.67 -21.62
N ASP A 60 14.93 -5.79 -22.19
CA ASP A 60 14.29 -6.86 -21.44
C ASP A 60 15.16 -7.32 -20.24
N GLY A 61 14.52 -7.64 -19.12
CA GLY A 61 15.19 -7.97 -17.87
C GLY A 61 15.86 -6.79 -17.15
N GLN A 62 15.59 -5.54 -17.56
CA GLN A 62 16.06 -4.34 -16.85
C GLN A 62 14.93 -3.62 -16.10
N GLN A 63 15.32 -2.74 -15.18
CA GLN A 63 14.44 -1.77 -14.55
C GLN A 63 15.15 -0.43 -14.39
N VAL A 64 14.38 0.66 -14.32
CA VAL A 64 14.80 1.91 -13.67
C VAL A 64 14.10 2.01 -12.31
N VAL A 65 14.81 2.48 -11.30
CA VAL A 65 14.26 2.84 -9.99
C VAL A 65 14.66 4.28 -9.69
N ALA A 66 13.67 5.13 -9.37
CA ALA A 66 13.85 6.55 -9.07
C ALA A 66 13.24 6.92 -7.70
N ASN A 67 13.95 7.72 -6.92
CA ASN A 67 13.51 8.30 -5.66
C ASN A 67 13.02 9.74 -5.91
N THR A 68 11.73 9.91 -6.16
CA THR A 68 11.12 11.20 -6.52
C THR A 68 10.55 11.92 -5.30
N ALA A 69 10.06 13.15 -5.49
CA ALA A 69 9.40 13.92 -4.44
C ALA A 69 8.07 13.30 -3.95
N ALA A 70 7.41 12.45 -4.77
CA ALA A 70 6.22 11.70 -4.35
C ALA A 70 6.58 10.38 -3.64
N GLY A 71 7.56 9.64 -4.16
CA GLY A 71 7.94 8.34 -3.60
C GLY A 71 8.97 7.58 -4.43
N LYS A 72 9.07 6.27 -4.18
CA LYS A 72 9.80 5.36 -5.07
C LYS A 72 8.95 5.16 -6.32
N MET A 73 9.51 5.47 -7.48
CA MET A 73 8.98 5.06 -8.78
C MET A 73 9.88 3.97 -9.35
N LYS A 74 9.30 3.00 -10.05
CA LYS A 74 10.07 2.00 -10.80
C LYS A 74 9.35 1.67 -12.11
N ILE A 75 10.12 1.53 -13.17
CA ILE A 75 9.63 1.04 -14.46
C ILE A 75 10.44 -0.20 -14.81
N GLU A 76 9.76 -1.31 -15.00
CA GLU A 76 10.31 -2.63 -15.29
C GLU A 76 10.10 -2.94 -16.77
N ALA A 77 11.16 -3.33 -17.49
CA ALA A 77 11.04 -3.91 -18.82
C ALA A 77 10.96 -5.44 -18.71
N GLY A 78 9.82 -5.98 -19.15
CA GLY A 78 9.66 -7.42 -19.36
C GLY A 78 9.76 -7.77 -20.84
N PRO A 79 9.45 -9.04 -21.20
CA PRO A 79 9.64 -9.54 -22.55
C PRO A 79 8.93 -8.70 -23.61
N GLY A 80 9.73 -8.32 -24.62
CA GLY A 80 9.31 -7.47 -25.72
C GLY A 80 8.82 -6.10 -25.24
N LEU A 81 7.63 -5.75 -25.73
CA LEU A 81 6.96 -4.47 -25.47
C LEU A 81 6.23 -4.39 -24.11
N ARG A 82 6.48 -5.33 -23.18
CA ARG A 82 5.89 -5.23 -21.83
C ARG A 82 6.64 -4.20 -20.98
N ARG A 83 5.86 -3.36 -20.28
CA ARG A 83 6.33 -2.48 -19.20
C ARG A 83 5.48 -2.67 -17.96
N VAL A 84 6.09 -2.62 -16.76
CA VAL A 84 5.37 -2.60 -15.48
C VAL A 84 5.79 -1.35 -14.71
N PHE A 85 4.81 -0.59 -14.26
CA PHE A 85 4.98 0.68 -13.57
C PHE A 85 4.63 0.50 -12.10
N ASP A 86 5.53 0.87 -11.21
CA ASP A 86 5.37 0.89 -9.76
C ASP A 86 5.33 2.36 -9.31
N TRP A 87 4.20 2.81 -8.79
CA TRP A 87 3.97 4.17 -8.30
C TRP A 87 3.12 4.10 -7.03
N ASP A 88 3.52 4.81 -5.97
CA ASP A 88 2.95 4.72 -4.62
C ASP A 88 2.84 3.27 -4.06
N GLY A 89 3.68 2.35 -4.55
CA GLY A 89 3.69 0.94 -4.17
C GLY A 89 2.63 0.08 -4.89
N LEU A 90 1.99 0.62 -5.92
CA LEU A 90 1.01 -0.06 -6.77
C LEU A 90 1.66 -0.38 -8.12
N ARG A 91 1.77 -1.68 -8.44
CA ARG A 91 2.40 -2.22 -9.64
C ARG A 91 1.34 -2.53 -10.69
N ARG A 92 1.46 -1.96 -11.88
CA ARG A 92 0.52 -2.14 -12.99
C ARG A 92 1.23 -2.31 -14.33
N GLY A 93 0.81 -3.30 -15.11
CA GLY A 93 1.44 -3.66 -16.37
C GLY A 93 0.71 -3.12 -17.60
N ALA A 94 1.48 -2.75 -18.63
CA ALA A 94 1.00 -2.39 -19.95
C ALA A 94 1.84 -3.09 -21.03
N ILE A 95 1.23 -3.31 -22.21
CA ILE A 95 1.98 -3.46 -23.45
C ILE A 95 2.04 -2.07 -24.08
N VAL A 96 3.24 -1.62 -24.45
CA VAL A 96 3.47 -0.28 -25.02
C VAL A 96 3.74 -0.39 -26.52
N ASP A 97 3.54 0.68 -27.26
CA ASP A 97 3.65 0.69 -28.72
C ASP A 97 4.98 1.29 -29.19
N PRO A 98 5.60 0.79 -30.27
CA PRO A 98 6.68 1.49 -30.95
C PRO A 98 6.18 2.82 -31.51
N ARG A 99 6.90 3.92 -31.27
CA ARG A 99 6.50 5.24 -31.75
C ARG A 99 6.71 5.32 -33.27
N ALA A 100 5.63 5.58 -34.02
CA ALA A 100 5.66 5.60 -35.49
C ALA A 100 6.52 6.72 -36.09
N SER A 101 6.73 7.80 -35.34
CA SER A 101 7.59 8.93 -35.68
C SER A 101 8.48 9.32 -34.50
N SER A 102 9.53 10.09 -34.76
CA SER A 102 10.39 10.61 -33.70
C SER A 102 9.67 11.68 -32.88
N PHE A 103 9.95 11.73 -31.58
CA PHE A 103 9.23 12.67 -30.71
C PHE A 103 9.78 14.09 -30.88
N ALA A 104 8.94 15.03 -31.32
CA ALA A 104 9.19 16.48 -31.41
C ALA A 104 10.66 16.86 -31.67
N GLY A 105 11.08 16.77 -32.94
CA GLY A 105 12.44 17.08 -33.40
C GLY A 105 13.50 16.00 -33.13
N GLY A 106 13.15 14.89 -32.49
CA GLY A 106 14.08 13.78 -32.26
C GLY A 106 14.57 13.12 -33.55
N LYS A 107 15.69 12.39 -33.46
CA LYS A 107 16.27 11.60 -34.57
C LYS A 107 15.92 10.11 -34.48
N THR A 108 15.25 9.69 -33.41
CA THR A 108 15.01 8.29 -33.05
C THR A 108 13.54 8.03 -32.73
N ASN A 109 13.05 6.86 -33.12
CA ASN A 109 11.75 6.35 -32.68
C ASN A 109 11.94 5.68 -31.31
N GLY A 110 11.00 5.89 -30.40
CA GLY A 110 11.04 5.32 -29.04
C GLY A 110 9.85 4.41 -28.78
N LEU A 111 9.43 4.29 -27.52
CA LEU A 111 8.15 3.65 -27.16
C LEU A 111 7.14 4.69 -26.66
N THR A 112 5.86 4.39 -26.78
CA THR A 112 4.76 5.26 -26.38
C THR A 112 3.59 4.44 -25.84
N TYR A 113 2.80 5.02 -24.95
CA TYR A 113 1.50 4.48 -24.56
C TYR A 113 0.60 5.62 -24.08
N ASP A 114 -0.66 5.66 -24.50
CA ASP A 114 -1.67 6.57 -23.94
C ASP A 114 -3.02 5.83 -23.87
N GLY A 115 -3.53 5.61 -22.66
CA GLY A 115 -4.78 4.90 -22.47
C GLY A 115 -4.97 4.33 -21.07
N THR A 116 -5.84 3.33 -20.97
CA THR A 116 -6.08 2.54 -19.75
C THR A 116 -5.56 1.12 -20.00
N PRO A 117 -4.44 0.70 -19.37
CA PRO A 117 -3.96 -0.66 -19.52
C PRO A 117 -4.97 -1.68 -18.99
N LYS A 118 -4.99 -2.88 -19.57
CA LYS A 118 -6.01 -3.92 -19.31
C LYS A 118 -6.15 -4.33 -17.83
N VAL A 119 -5.14 -4.06 -17.01
CA VAL A 119 -5.12 -4.35 -15.56
C VAL A 119 -4.83 -3.09 -14.76
N TRP A 120 -5.51 -2.00 -15.13
CA TRP A 120 -5.43 -0.70 -14.49
C TRP A 120 -6.76 -0.28 -13.86
N ASP A 121 -7.17 -1.07 -12.85
CA ASP A 121 -8.22 -0.67 -11.91
C ASP A 121 -7.87 0.67 -11.23
N ASN A 122 -8.85 1.25 -10.54
CA ASN A 122 -8.66 2.49 -9.82
C ASN A 122 -7.58 2.36 -8.71
N ALA A 123 -6.38 2.90 -8.97
CA ALA A 123 -5.29 3.02 -8.02
C ALA A 123 -5.18 4.46 -7.51
N ASN A 124 -5.63 4.73 -6.29
CA ASN A 124 -5.58 6.08 -5.67
C ASN A 124 -6.20 7.19 -6.56
N GLY A 125 -7.22 6.86 -7.37
CA GLY A 125 -7.85 7.75 -8.35
C GLY A 125 -7.17 7.80 -9.72
N ILE A 126 -6.20 6.94 -10.02
CA ILE A 126 -5.52 6.84 -11.32
C ILE A 126 -6.07 5.62 -12.08
N THR A 127 -6.55 5.87 -13.29
CA THR A 127 -7.14 4.87 -14.21
C THR A 127 -6.56 4.97 -15.64
N LYS A 128 -5.57 5.84 -15.86
CA LYS A 128 -4.90 6.07 -17.14
C LYS A 128 -3.40 6.21 -16.97
N LEU A 129 -2.67 5.79 -17.99
CA LEU A 129 -1.23 5.96 -18.15
C LEU A 129 -0.95 6.68 -19.46
N ARG A 130 -0.12 7.73 -19.40
CA ARG A 130 0.64 8.24 -20.54
C ARG A 130 2.12 7.95 -20.30
N TYR A 131 2.76 7.24 -21.23
CA TYR A 131 4.16 6.86 -21.18
C TYR A 131 4.90 7.23 -22.46
N GLU A 132 6.10 7.79 -22.32
CA GLU A 132 7.05 7.99 -23.41
C GLU A 132 8.42 7.42 -23.01
N GLU A 133 9.03 6.58 -23.85
CA GLU A 133 10.41 6.10 -23.69
C GLU A 133 11.28 6.54 -24.87
N GLY A 134 12.59 6.73 -24.66
CA GLY A 134 13.57 6.63 -25.74
C GLY A 134 14.82 7.48 -25.56
N GLU A 135 15.40 7.92 -26.68
CA GLU A 135 16.63 8.72 -26.68
C GLU A 135 16.36 10.18 -27.08
N ARG A 136 17.11 11.11 -26.47
CA ARG A 136 17.15 12.53 -26.85
C ARG A 136 18.58 12.94 -27.11
N HIS A 137 18.79 13.72 -28.17
CA HIS A 137 20.09 14.26 -28.54
C HIS A 137 19.98 15.79 -28.55
N PHE A 138 20.85 16.45 -27.80
CA PHE A 138 20.96 17.91 -27.71
C PHE A 138 22.36 18.33 -28.17
N GLU A 139 22.49 19.57 -28.66
CA GLU A 139 23.77 20.09 -29.13
C GLU A 139 24.63 20.54 -27.94
N ASN A 140 24.01 21.14 -26.92
CA ASN A 140 24.63 21.58 -25.67
C ASN A 140 23.79 21.16 -24.45
N MET A 141 24.28 21.48 -23.24
CA MET A 141 23.60 21.13 -21.99
C MET A 141 22.39 22.01 -21.71
N ASP A 142 22.44 23.30 -22.06
CA ASP A 142 21.39 24.27 -21.72
C ASP A 142 20.09 23.92 -22.45
N ASP A 143 20.14 23.50 -23.71
CA ASP A 143 19.01 22.96 -24.46
C ASP A 143 18.36 21.76 -23.76
N ALA A 144 19.17 20.86 -23.18
CA ALA A 144 18.67 19.69 -22.45
C ALA A 144 17.94 20.09 -21.16
N MET A 145 18.41 21.14 -20.46
CA MET A 145 17.78 21.68 -19.27
C MET A 145 16.51 22.48 -19.59
N ILE A 146 16.56 23.34 -20.62
CA ILE A 146 15.41 24.11 -21.15
C ILE A 146 14.30 23.16 -21.61
N TRP A 147 14.66 22.07 -22.29
CA TRP A 147 13.69 21.06 -22.73
C TRP A 147 12.89 20.48 -21.56
N MET A 148 13.56 20.11 -20.46
CA MET A 148 12.89 19.61 -19.25
C MET A 148 11.95 20.68 -18.63
N GLN A 149 12.38 21.94 -18.59
CA GLN A 149 11.54 23.04 -18.09
C GLN A 149 10.26 23.22 -18.93
N ILE A 150 10.36 23.13 -20.26
CA ILE A 150 9.23 23.28 -21.19
C ILE A 150 8.20 22.14 -21.05
N ARG A 151 8.61 20.90 -20.76
CA ARG A 151 7.69 19.76 -20.57
C ARG A 151 6.77 19.89 -19.35
N ARG A 152 7.14 20.71 -18.35
CA ARG A 152 6.41 20.92 -17.09
C ARG A 152 6.09 19.59 -16.37
N LEU A 153 7.10 18.73 -16.25
CA LEU A 153 7.08 17.55 -15.36
C LEU A 153 7.95 17.79 -14.12
N TYR A 154 7.77 16.96 -13.11
CA TYR A 154 8.78 16.75 -12.07
C TYR A 154 9.81 15.75 -12.59
N TYR A 155 11.10 16.06 -12.44
CA TYR A 155 12.19 15.24 -12.97
C TYR A 155 13.06 14.63 -11.87
N THR A 156 13.66 13.48 -12.17
CA THR A 156 14.66 12.81 -11.34
C THR A 156 15.66 12.13 -12.29
N TYR A 157 16.92 12.55 -12.24
CA TYR A 157 17.92 12.27 -13.27
C TYR A 157 19.35 12.16 -12.72
N ASN A 158 20.21 11.49 -13.46
CA ASN A 158 21.62 11.28 -13.12
C ASN A 158 22.59 11.93 -14.12
N ASN A 159 23.85 12.07 -13.72
CA ASN A 159 24.93 12.67 -14.51
C ASN A 159 25.19 11.96 -15.85
N GLN A 160 24.74 10.70 -15.98
CA GLN A 160 24.85 9.89 -17.20
C GLN A 160 23.67 10.08 -18.18
N GLY A 161 22.77 11.03 -17.90
CA GLY A 161 21.67 11.39 -18.79
C GLY A 161 20.49 10.44 -18.74
N VAL A 162 20.36 9.56 -17.75
CA VAL A 162 19.08 8.86 -17.52
C VAL A 162 18.14 9.84 -16.82
N VAL A 163 17.01 10.13 -17.46
CA VAL A 163 16.03 11.12 -17.02
C VAL A 163 14.66 10.46 -16.89
N LEU A 164 14.12 10.40 -15.67
CA LEU A 164 12.72 10.04 -15.43
C LEU A 164 11.92 11.30 -15.13
N GLY A 165 10.92 11.57 -15.97
CA GLY A 165 9.94 12.64 -15.77
C GLY A 165 8.60 12.07 -15.30
N TRP A 166 7.85 12.80 -14.49
CA TRP A 166 6.49 12.41 -14.10
C TRP A 166 5.60 13.59 -13.69
N LYS A 167 4.28 13.41 -13.82
CA LYS A 167 3.24 14.20 -13.14
C LYS A 167 1.92 13.41 -13.05
N ARG A 168 1.03 13.85 -12.17
CA ARG A 168 -0.37 13.39 -12.13
C ARG A 168 -1.28 14.45 -12.71
N GLU A 169 -2.08 14.09 -13.71
CA GLU A 169 -3.09 14.95 -14.34
C GLU A 169 -4.47 14.28 -14.17
N GLY A 170 -5.18 14.66 -13.10
CA GLY A 170 -6.46 14.04 -12.73
C GLY A 170 -6.33 12.55 -12.42
N ASN A 171 -6.90 11.71 -13.31
CA ASN A 171 -6.81 10.25 -13.27
C ASN A 171 -5.71 9.65 -14.15
N THR A 172 -4.87 10.49 -14.77
CA THR A 172 -3.74 10.05 -15.61
C THR A 172 -2.42 10.19 -14.85
N LEU A 173 -1.66 9.11 -14.77
CA LEU A 173 -0.23 9.18 -14.50
C LEU A 173 0.47 9.44 -15.84
N HIS A 174 1.14 10.59 -15.96
CA HIS A 174 2.03 10.86 -17.09
C HIS A 174 3.46 10.65 -16.61
N THR A 175 4.19 9.72 -17.22
CA THR A 175 5.59 9.44 -16.91
C THR A 175 6.42 9.30 -18.18
N GLU A 176 7.67 9.74 -18.13
CA GLU A 176 8.61 9.72 -19.24
C GLU A 176 9.92 9.06 -18.78
N LEU A 177 10.60 8.36 -19.69
CA LEU A 177 11.92 7.80 -19.44
C LEU A 177 12.84 8.02 -20.66
N TRP A 178 13.86 8.85 -20.49
CA TRP A 178 14.80 9.21 -21.55
C TRP A 178 16.24 8.86 -21.21
N GLN A 179 17.01 8.51 -22.23
CA GLN A 179 18.46 8.62 -22.25
C GLN A 179 18.83 9.87 -23.05
N PHE A 180 19.42 10.85 -22.38
CA PHE A 180 19.95 12.06 -23.00
C PHE A 180 21.36 11.82 -23.53
N TYR A 181 21.65 12.47 -24.65
CA TYR A 181 22.98 12.64 -25.23
C TYR A 181 23.20 14.14 -25.48
N VAL A 182 24.40 14.62 -25.19
CA VAL A 182 24.87 16.00 -25.43
C VAL A 182 26.17 15.89 -26.22
N ASP A 183 26.34 16.69 -27.29
CA ASP A 183 27.45 16.52 -28.25
C ASP A 183 27.60 15.05 -28.74
N GLY A 184 26.46 14.42 -29.04
CA GLY A 184 26.36 13.02 -29.49
C GLY A 184 26.75 11.95 -28.46
N LYS A 185 27.22 12.33 -27.27
CA LYS A 185 27.73 11.43 -26.22
C LYS A 185 26.78 11.42 -25.03
N LYS A 186 26.81 10.36 -24.20
CA LYS A 186 26.15 10.43 -22.89
C LYS A 186 26.88 11.48 -22.04
N PRO A 187 26.18 12.37 -21.33
CA PRO A 187 26.84 13.31 -20.45
C PRO A 187 27.59 12.57 -19.32
N THR A 188 28.54 13.26 -18.71
CA THR A 188 29.26 12.82 -17.50
C THR A 188 28.97 13.68 -16.28
N SER A 189 28.21 14.76 -16.48
CA SER A 189 27.72 15.70 -15.48
C SER A 189 26.46 16.37 -16.02
N MET A 190 25.46 16.60 -15.16
CA MET A 190 24.27 17.40 -15.47
C MET A 190 23.94 18.31 -14.27
N PRO A 191 23.53 19.58 -14.48
CA PRO A 191 23.14 20.47 -13.38
C PRO A 191 22.05 19.86 -12.50
N ASP A 192 22.14 20.01 -11.18
CA ASP A 192 21.22 19.45 -10.15
C ASP A 192 20.99 17.92 -10.16
N ALA A 193 21.70 17.16 -11.00
CA ALA A 193 21.55 15.71 -11.10
C ALA A 193 22.01 14.96 -9.84
N ARG A 194 21.40 13.80 -9.59
CA ARG A 194 21.60 13.02 -8.36
C ARG A 194 21.67 11.53 -8.67
N ASP A 195 22.87 11.00 -8.81
CA ASP A 195 23.10 9.60 -9.23
C ASP A 195 22.52 8.58 -8.24
N SER A 196 22.47 8.90 -6.95
CA SER A 196 21.81 8.10 -5.91
C SER A 196 20.28 8.16 -5.96
N SER A 197 19.70 9.07 -6.74
CA SER A 197 18.26 9.23 -6.89
C SER A 197 17.67 8.40 -8.03
N ILE A 198 18.46 7.96 -9.02
CA ILE A 198 17.97 7.15 -10.13
C ILE A 198 19.01 6.16 -10.67
N ASN A 199 18.64 4.90 -10.72
CA ASN A 199 19.49 3.80 -11.18
C ASN A 199 18.77 2.95 -12.23
N VAL A 200 19.48 2.60 -13.31
CA VAL A 200 19.09 1.55 -14.25
C VAL A 200 19.92 0.31 -13.96
N GLY A 201 19.27 -0.84 -13.82
CA GLY A 201 19.91 -2.09 -13.44
C GLY A 201 19.15 -3.33 -13.90
N LYS A 202 19.54 -4.50 -13.40
CA LYS A 202 18.78 -5.74 -13.60
C LYS A 202 17.42 -5.63 -12.89
N LEU A 203 16.40 -6.23 -13.49
CA LEU A 203 15.04 -6.30 -12.95
C LEU A 203 15.00 -7.04 -11.61
N VAL A 204 14.34 -6.45 -10.61
CA VAL A 204 14.08 -7.06 -9.30
C VAL A 204 12.57 -6.98 -9.04
N VAL A 205 11.89 -8.12 -9.22
CA VAL A 205 10.43 -8.24 -9.09
C VAL A 205 10.04 -8.28 -7.62
N GLU A 206 9.75 -7.12 -7.05
CA GLU A 206 9.12 -6.97 -5.74
C GLU A 206 7.59 -7.17 -5.88
N PRO A 207 6.96 -8.18 -5.25
CA PRO A 207 5.50 -8.37 -5.33
C PRO A 207 4.73 -7.16 -4.77
N GLN A 208 3.59 -6.81 -5.37
CA GLN A 208 2.71 -5.79 -4.78
C GLN A 208 2.20 -6.29 -3.43
N LYS A 209 2.37 -5.48 -2.38
CA LYS A 209 1.87 -5.82 -1.05
C LYS A 209 0.36 -5.57 -0.99
N MET A 210 -0.41 -6.66 -0.97
CA MET A 210 -1.86 -6.61 -0.78
C MET A 210 -2.21 -6.46 0.70
N TYR A 211 -3.32 -5.78 0.98
CA TYR A 211 -3.84 -5.58 2.33
C TYR A 211 -5.23 -6.23 2.43
N PRO A 212 -5.54 -6.88 3.57
CA PRO A 212 -6.83 -7.50 3.77
C PRO A 212 -7.95 -6.46 3.90
N HIS A 213 -9.13 -6.83 3.43
CA HIS A 213 -10.38 -6.13 3.64
C HIS A 213 -11.42 -7.09 4.23
N LEU A 214 -12.42 -6.54 4.89
CA LEU A 214 -13.61 -7.25 5.31
C LEU A 214 -14.60 -7.26 4.15
N VAL A 215 -15.20 -8.41 3.86
CA VAL A 215 -16.29 -8.59 2.89
C VAL A 215 -17.55 -8.98 3.64
N PHE A 216 -18.58 -8.14 3.54
CA PHE A 216 -19.86 -8.32 4.21
C PHE A 216 -20.84 -9.12 3.33
N ASN A 217 -21.91 -9.66 3.93
CA ASN A 217 -22.86 -10.53 3.21
C ASN A 217 -23.71 -9.80 2.17
N ASP A 218 -23.76 -8.47 2.24
CA ASP A 218 -24.36 -7.55 1.26
C ASP A 218 -23.40 -7.18 0.10
N GLY A 219 -22.16 -7.67 0.13
CA GLY A 219 -21.12 -7.40 -0.86
C GLY A 219 -20.33 -6.10 -0.64
N HIS A 220 -20.64 -5.33 0.42
CA HIS A 220 -19.84 -4.16 0.80
C HIS A 220 -18.48 -4.58 1.39
N THR A 221 -17.47 -3.70 1.28
CA THR A 221 -16.11 -3.96 1.76
C THR A 221 -15.48 -2.82 2.56
N GLU A 222 -14.75 -3.16 3.63
CA GLU A 222 -14.02 -2.21 4.50
C GLU A 222 -12.53 -2.58 4.61
N PRO A 223 -11.60 -1.61 4.67
CA PRO A 223 -10.18 -1.90 4.91
C PRO A 223 -9.95 -2.48 6.31
N TYR A 224 -9.26 -3.63 6.40
CA TYR A 224 -8.88 -4.22 7.68
C TYR A 224 -7.50 -3.71 8.11
N ASN A 225 -7.50 -2.69 8.97
CA ASN A 225 -6.31 -2.03 9.51
C ASN A 225 -6.24 -2.23 11.04
N ALA A 226 -5.28 -1.60 11.74
CA ALA A 226 -5.14 -1.75 13.19
C ALA A 226 -6.32 -1.14 13.99
N GLU A 227 -7.04 -0.18 13.42
CA GLU A 227 -8.15 0.56 14.03
C GLU A 227 -9.45 -0.27 13.90
N THR A 228 -9.77 -0.74 12.69
CA THR A 228 -10.92 -1.64 12.46
C THR A 228 -10.69 -3.02 13.11
N ALA A 229 -9.47 -3.56 13.11
CA ALA A 229 -9.13 -4.75 13.89
C ALA A 229 -9.27 -4.58 15.41
N SER A 230 -9.48 -3.35 15.91
CA SER A 230 -9.76 -3.07 17.32
C SER A 230 -11.26 -2.97 17.62
N SER A 231 -12.08 -2.43 16.70
CA SER A 231 -13.55 -2.45 16.88
C SER A 231 -14.12 -3.87 16.89
N TYR A 232 -13.67 -4.74 15.97
CA TYR A 232 -14.11 -6.14 15.93
C TYR A 232 -13.57 -7.00 17.09
N LYS A 233 -12.60 -6.51 17.88
CA LYS A 233 -12.18 -7.16 19.14
C LYS A 233 -13.06 -6.80 20.34
N GLY A 234 -13.86 -5.74 20.26
CA GLY A 234 -14.70 -5.24 21.36
C GLY A 234 -16.05 -5.94 21.52
N GLY A 235 -16.46 -6.78 20.55
CA GLY A 235 -17.78 -7.41 20.48
C GLY A 235 -18.03 -8.56 21.46
N GLY A 236 -17.61 -8.44 22.72
CA GLY A 236 -17.85 -9.42 23.79
C GLY A 236 -18.85 -8.89 24.81
N SER A 237 -20.10 -9.36 24.75
CA SER A 237 -21.14 -8.95 25.70
C SER A 237 -20.78 -9.29 27.14
N ALA A 238 -20.91 -8.33 28.05
CA ALA A 238 -20.97 -8.57 29.48
C ALA A 238 -22.33 -9.18 29.87
N GLY A 239 -22.61 -10.38 29.35
CA GLY A 239 -23.73 -11.19 29.80
C GLY A 239 -23.59 -11.47 31.28
N LYS A 240 -24.67 -11.27 32.05
CA LYS A 240 -24.71 -11.69 33.45
C LYS A 240 -24.44 -13.18 33.52
N ALA A 241 -23.58 -13.60 34.46
CA ALA A 241 -23.50 -15.00 34.83
C ALA A 241 -24.79 -15.42 35.53
N ASP A 242 -25.37 -16.52 35.10
CA ASP A 242 -26.36 -17.30 35.84
C ASP A 242 -25.68 -18.47 36.58
N GLU A 243 -26.36 -19.00 37.59
CA GLU A 243 -25.73 -19.83 38.62
C GLU A 243 -25.62 -21.31 38.23
N SER A 244 -24.59 -21.67 37.47
CA SER A 244 -24.11 -23.07 37.45
C SER A 244 -22.59 -23.19 37.24
N GLY A 245 -21.89 -23.62 38.30
CA GLY A 245 -20.43 -23.71 38.29
C GLY A 245 -19.91 -24.87 37.43
N LYS A 246 -19.42 -24.56 36.23
CA LYS A 246 -18.50 -25.43 35.47
C LYS A 246 -17.29 -24.64 34.96
N GLN A 247 -16.15 -25.33 34.90
CA GLN A 247 -14.85 -24.73 34.65
C GLN A 247 -14.77 -24.15 33.24
N ALA A 248 -14.38 -22.87 33.15
CA ALA A 248 -14.33 -22.15 31.87
C ALA A 248 -13.11 -22.57 31.03
N ASP A 249 -13.35 -23.29 29.94
CA ASP A 249 -12.36 -23.48 28.88
C ASP A 249 -11.92 -22.13 28.30
N ASN A 250 -10.65 -21.79 28.43
CA ASN A 250 -10.06 -20.54 27.91
C ASN A 250 -9.94 -20.50 26.36
N CYS A 251 -10.79 -21.21 25.62
CA CYS A 251 -10.86 -21.12 24.16
C CYS A 251 -11.88 -20.06 23.71
N ASN A 252 -11.40 -18.83 23.55
CA ASN A 252 -12.12 -17.69 22.97
C ASN A 252 -12.85 -18.08 21.66
N TRP A 253 -14.05 -17.52 21.44
CA TRP A 253 -14.90 -17.81 20.28
C TRP A 253 -14.18 -17.72 18.93
N PHE A 254 -13.22 -16.81 18.78
CA PHE A 254 -12.40 -16.69 17.56
C PHE A 254 -11.61 -17.97 17.25
N LYS A 255 -11.05 -18.65 18.27
CA LYS A 255 -10.35 -19.94 18.10
C LYS A 255 -11.33 -21.08 17.79
N ARG A 256 -12.56 -21.01 18.28
CA ARG A 256 -13.63 -21.97 17.93
C ARG A 256 -14.07 -21.80 16.47
N LEU A 257 -14.21 -20.55 16.00
CA LEU A 257 -14.60 -20.21 14.62
C LEU A 257 -13.64 -20.76 13.54
N PHE A 258 -12.36 -20.87 13.86
CA PHE A 258 -11.31 -21.38 12.94
C PHE A 258 -10.79 -22.78 13.30
N HIS A 259 -11.50 -23.55 14.14
CA HIS A 259 -11.12 -24.91 14.57
C HIS A 259 -9.73 -25.04 15.22
N GLN A 260 -9.29 -24.02 15.96
CA GLN A 260 -7.95 -23.93 16.60
C GLN A 260 -7.95 -24.24 18.11
N CYS A 261 -8.96 -24.96 18.61
CA CYS A 261 -8.96 -25.51 19.98
C CYS A 261 -8.47 -26.97 19.92
N PRO A 262 -7.50 -27.41 20.75
CA PRO A 262 -7.11 -28.81 20.82
C PRO A 262 -8.24 -29.67 21.40
N ALA A 263 -8.38 -30.91 20.93
CA ALA A 263 -9.37 -31.84 21.44
C ALA A 263 -9.03 -32.32 22.87
N PRO A 264 -10.02 -32.49 23.78
CA PRO A 264 -9.77 -32.96 25.13
C PRO A 264 -9.34 -34.43 25.14
N LYS A 265 -8.24 -34.72 25.82
CA LYS A 265 -7.72 -36.08 26.00
C LYS A 265 -8.40 -36.76 27.21
N PRO A 266 -8.81 -38.04 27.13
CA PRO A 266 -9.35 -38.77 28.28
C PRO A 266 -8.30 -38.90 29.40
N ALA A 267 -8.74 -38.76 30.66
CA ALA A 267 -7.91 -38.87 31.85
C ALA A 267 -8.18 -40.19 32.61
N PRO A 268 -7.13 -40.88 33.12
CA PRO A 268 -7.28 -41.92 34.13
C PRO A 268 -7.59 -41.37 35.53
N ALA A 269 -8.04 -42.25 36.43
CA ALA A 269 -8.41 -41.96 37.82
C ALA A 269 -7.18 -41.93 38.78
N PRO A 270 -7.33 -41.48 40.06
CA PRO A 270 -6.21 -40.96 40.87
C PRO A 270 -5.58 -41.96 41.87
N ALA A 271 -4.50 -41.50 42.51
CA ALA A 271 -3.95 -42.01 43.77
C ALA A 271 -3.40 -40.84 44.62
N GLU A 272 -3.35 -41.02 45.94
CA GLU A 272 -2.98 -40.01 46.97
C GLU A 272 -1.46 -40.05 47.29
N ASP A 273 -0.80 -39.11 47.99
CA ASP A 273 -1.20 -37.79 48.54
C ASP A 273 -0.19 -36.67 48.12
N THR A 274 0.54 -35.82 48.90
CA THR A 274 0.73 -35.57 50.34
C THR A 274 1.06 -34.08 50.63
N ALA A 275 1.00 -33.70 51.92
CA ALA A 275 1.40 -32.41 52.54
C ALA A 275 2.80 -31.89 52.12
N SER A 276 3.20 -30.61 52.29
CA SER A 276 2.63 -29.44 53.01
C SER A 276 3.28 -28.13 52.43
N ALA A 277 3.02 -26.87 52.81
CA ALA A 277 2.20 -26.22 53.87
C ALA A 277 1.81 -24.77 53.42
N LYS A 278 1.14 -23.97 54.27
CA LYS A 278 0.89 -22.53 54.06
C LYS A 278 0.74 -21.73 55.37
N PRO A 279 1.33 -20.53 55.45
CA PRO A 279 0.65 -19.33 55.99
C PRO A 279 0.51 -18.27 54.88
N ALA A 280 -0.61 -17.59 54.65
CA ALA A 280 -1.46 -16.77 55.54
C ALA A 280 -0.92 -15.33 55.67
N GLN A 281 -1.81 -14.34 55.49
CA GLN A 281 -1.50 -12.96 55.11
C GLN A 281 -2.05 -11.95 56.15
N PRO A 282 -1.30 -10.89 56.51
CA PRO A 282 -1.85 -9.69 57.16
C PRO A 282 -2.33 -8.63 56.15
N ALA A 283 -3.28 -7.79 56.56
CA ALA A 283 -3.77 -6.65 55.78
C ALA A 283 -2.95 -5.36 56.04
N PRO A 284 -2.94 -4.38 55.12
CA PRO A 284 -2.26 -3.10 55.33
C PRO A 284 -3.07 -2.15 56.24
N ALA A 285 -2.38 -1.51 57.17
CA ALA A 285 -2.89 -0.42 58.03
C ALA A 285 -2.60 0.98 57.42
N PRO A 286 -3.16 2.09 57.93
CA PRO A 286 -3.31 3.31 57.14
C PRO A 286 -2.19 4.36 57.27
N SER A 287 -1.96 5.05 56.14
CA SER A 287 -1.56 6.46 55.98
C SER A 287 -0.46 7.10 56.84
N GLU A 288 0.65 7.45 56.19
CA GLU A 288 1.37 8.74 56.38
C GLU A 288 1.93 9.22 55.02
N PRO A 289 2.29 10.51 54.84
CA PRO A 289 2.37 11.14 53.52
C PRO A 289 3.67 10.89 52.74
N LYS A 290 3.54 10.68 51.41
CA LYS A 290 4.67 10.67 50.47
C LYS A 290 5.21 12.11 50.30
N PRO A 291 6.55 12.35 50.37
CA PRO A 291 7.14 13.66 50.14
C PRO A 291 6.81 14.27 48.77
N ALA A 292 6.76 15.61 48.72
CA ALA A 292 6.51 16.37 47.50
C ALA A 292 7.63 16.17 46.45
N GLU A 293 7.23 15.94 45.21
CA GLU A 293 8.15 15.80 44.07
C GLU A 293 8.67 17.18 43.64
N PRO A 294 9.97 17.36 43.35
CA PRO A 294 10.52 18.67 43.01
C PRO A 294 9.91 19.23 41.71
N PRO A 295 9.87 20.57 41.54
CA PRO A 295 9.22 21.19 40.38
C PRO A 295 9.89 20.76 39.07
N LYS A 296 9.16 19.97 38.27
CA LYS A 296 9.54 19.58 36.91
C LYS A 296 9.86 20.85 36.09
N PRO A 297 11.00 20.92 35.39
CA PRO A 297 11.35 22.10 34.59
C PRO A 297 10.28 22.37 33.53
N GLU A 298 9.84 23.62 33.45
CA GLU A 298 8.76 24.04 32.55
C GLU A 298 9.26 24.05 31.10
N LEU A 299 8.59 23.27 30.24
CA LEU A 299 9.02 23.06 28.86
C LEU A 299 8.50 24.17 27.92
N PRO A 300 9.24 24.56 26.87
CA PRO A 300 8.80 25.58 25.92
C PRO A 300 7.47 25.21 25.26
N LYS A 301 6.49 26.11 25.30
CA LYS A 301 5.14 25.85 24.80
C LYS A 301 5.00 26.25 23.33
N ALA A 302 4.15 25.54 22.59
CA ALA A 302 3.88 25.79 21.19
C ALA A 302 2.42 25.43 20.84
N THR A 303 1.90 26.05 19.79
CA THR A 303 0.53 25.85 19.31
C THR A 303 0.53 25.29 17.89
N ILE A 304 -0.32 24.29 17.62
CA ILE A 304 -0.49 23.66 16.31
C ILE A 304 -1.16 24.64 15.33
N THR A 305 -0.55 24.88 14.17
CA THR A 305 -1.01 25.87 13.19
C THR A 305 -1.88 25.30 12.06
N GLY A 306 -1.68 24.03 11.70
CA GLY A 306 -2.42 23.35 10.64
C GLY A 306 -3.76 22.78 11.12
N ASN A 307 -4.77 22.77 10.23
CA ASN A 307 -6.15 22.36 10.56
C ASN A 307 -6.24 20.95 11.17
N VAL A 308 -5.51 19.99 10.56
CA VAL A 308 -5.29 18.63 11.07
C VAL A 308 -3.81 18.31 10.87
N VAL A 309 -3.11 17.94 11.94
CA VAL A 309 -1.66 17.71 11.94
C VAL A 309 -1.36 16.30 12.48
N ASN A 310 -0.65 15.52 11.66
CA ASN A 310 -0.23 14.16 12.01
C ASN A 310 0.98 14.19 12.96
N ILE A 311 0.79 13.67 14.17
CA ILE A 311 1.83 13.49 15.19
C ILE A 311 2.37 12.05 15.07
N ARG A 312 3.68 11.86 14.96
CA ARG A 312 4.30 10.61 14.50
C ARG A 312 5.23 9.92 15.50
N SER A 313 5.54 8.64 15.24
CA SER A 313 6.41 7.82 16.08
C SER A 313 7.89 8.20 15.99
N LYS A 314 8.34 8.79 14.86
CA LYS A 314 9.73 9.23 14.60
C LYS A 314 9.74 10.59 13.86
N PRO A 315 10.88 11.32 13.78
CA PRO A 315 10.98 12.59 13.05
C PRO A 315 11.06 12.36 11.52
N THR A 316 10.02 11.75 10.94
CA THR A 316 9.95 11.48 9.50
C THR A 316 8.51 11.25 9.03
N THR A 317 8.20 11.75 7.83
CA THR A 317 6.90 11.58 7.15
C THR A 317 6.55 10.12 6.86
N LYS A 318 7.53 9.22 6.87
CA LYS A 318 7.35 7.77 6.63
C LYS A 318 7.06 6.94 7.88
N SER A 319 7.05 7.55 9.07
CA SER A 319 6.78 6.86 10.34
C SER A 319 5.33 6.96 10.77
N ASP A 320 4.89 6.00 11.58
CA ASP A 320 3.50 5.80 12.00
C ASP A 320 2.90 7.05 12.63
N VAL A 321 1.63 7.35 12.35
CA VAL A 321 0.89 8.43 13.02
C VAL A 321 0.37 7.90 14.35
N LEU A 322 0.81 8.49 15.46
CA LEU A 322 0.39 8.14 16.82
C LEU A 322 -0.93 8.81 17.23
N ARG A 323 -1.17 10.03 16.72
CA ARG A 323 -2.43 10.78 16.87
C ARG A 323 -2.50 11.88 15.81
N GLN A 324 -3.68 12.46 15.65
CA GLN A 324 -3.82 13.78 15.03
C GLN A 324 -4.02 14.85 16.12
N ALA A 325 -3.57 16.06 15.82
CA ALA A 325 -3.80 17.28 16.56
C ALA A 325 -4.53 18.30 15.66
N LYS A 326 -5.33 19.19 16.26
CA LYS A 326 -6.11 20.22 15.57
C LYS A 326 -5.43 21.58 15.69
N LYS A 327 -5.77 22.50 14.79
CA LYS A 327 -5.35 23.91 14.87
C LYS A 327 -5.80 24.52 16.19
N GLY A 328 -4.86 25.09 16.93
CA GLY A 328 -5.09 25.65 18.27
C GLY A 328 -4.71 24.72 19.42
N ASP A 329 -4.46 23.43 19.18
CA ASP A 329 -3.96 22.51 20.21
C ASP A 329 -2.60 23.02 20.73
N THR A 330 -2.46 23.11 22.06
CA THR A 330 -1.22 23.56 22.73
C THR A 330 -0.43 22.36 23.26
N VAL A 331 0.89 22.40 23.08
CA VAL A 331 1.83 21.32 23.42
C VAL A 331 3.12 21.85 24.03
N GLU A 332 3.77 21.04 24.86
CA GLU A 332 5.12 21.27 25.39
C GLU A 332 6.17 20.65 24.45
N ILE A 333 7.21 21.39 24.06
CA ILE A 333 8.33 20.86 23.29
C ILE A 333 9.31 20.17 24.24
N VAL A 334 9.44 18.85 24.11
CA VAL A 334 10.35 18.02 24.90
C VAL A 334 11.77 18.01 24.29
N LYS A 335 11.87 18.01 22.95
CA LYS A 335 13.11 18.30 22.19
C LYS A 335 12.80 18.65 20.73
N SER A 336 13.75 19.26 20.01
CA SER A 336 13.69 19.43 18.54
C SER A 336 14.90 18.79 17.86
N GLU A 337 14.71 18.21 16.68
CA GLU A 337 15.71 17.45 15.93
C GLU A 337 15.31 17.39 14.43
N ASN A 338 16.24 17.60 13.51
CA ASN A 338 16.02 17.38 12.06
C ASN A 338 14.78 18.06 11.43
N LYS A 339 14.41 19.26 11.91
CA LYS A 339 13.18 20.02 11.55
C LYS A 339 11.86 19.42 12.05
N TRP A 340 11.92 18.59 13.09
CA TRP A 340 10.77 18.09 13.86
C TRP A 340 10.93 18.42 15.34
N SER A 341 9.82 18.67 16.02
CA SER A 341 9.75 18.75 17.48
C SER A 341 9.06 17.50 18.04
N TYR A 342 9.68 16.87 19.04
CA TYR A 342 9.05 15.87 19.88
C TYR A 342 8.28 16.61 20.99
N VAL A 343 6.96 16.48 20.97
CA VAL A 343 6.04 17.27 21.80
C VAL A 343 5.24 16.40 22.76
N GLN A 344 4.90 16.96 23.92
CA GLN A 344 4.01 16.38 24.93
C GLN A 344 2.69 17.15 24.98
N PHE A 345 1.58 16.40 25.04
CA PHE A 345 0.22 16.91 25.20
C PHE A 345 -0.20 16.90 26.67
N ALA A 346 -1.23 17.67 27.02
CA ALA A 346 -1.79 17.71 28.38
C ALA A 346 -2.33 16.35 28.86
N ASP A 347 -2.69 15.44 27.95
CA ASP A 347 -3.06 14.05 28.26
C ASP A 347 -1.85 13.11 28.49
N GLY A 348 -0.65 13.68 28.69
CA GLY A 348 0.61 12.97 28.96
C GLY A 348 1.27 12.35 27.74
N LYS A 349 0.55 12.17 26.62
CA LYS A 349 1.04 11.46 25.43
C LYS A 349 2.06 12.31 24.66
N LYS A 350 2.96 11.63 23.94
CA LYS A 350 4.09 12.25 23.23
C LYS A 350 4.20 11.78 21.78
N GLY A 351 4.79 12.61 20.92
CA GLY A 351 5.09 12.25 19.52
C GLY A 351 5.74 13.39 18.74
N TRP A 352 6.14 13.11 17.50
CA TRP A 352 6.87 14.04 16.64
C TRP A 352 5.96 14.82 15.70
N VAL A 353 6.17 16.14 15.59
CA VAL A 353 5.50 17.03 14.64
C VAL A 353 6.54 17.83 13.86
N ALA A 354 6.31 18.09 12.57
CA ALA A 354 7.23 18.89 11.77
C ALA A 354 7.19 20.36 12.21
N ASP A 355 8.35 21.01 12.34
CA ASP A 355 8.47 22.33 12.99
C ASP A 355 7.63 23.42 12.32
N PHE A 356 7.42 23.34 11.00
CA PHE A 356 6.60 24.31 10.24
C PHE A 356 5.09 24.25 10.56
N LEU A 357 4.65 23.24 11.31
CA LEU A 357 3.27 23.07 11.78
C LEU A 357 3.08 23.54 13.24
N LEU A 358 4.11 24.16 13.83
CA LEU A 358 4.09 24.76 15.16
C LEU A 358 4.32 26.28 15.08
N LYS A 359 3.54 27.04 15.84
CA LYS A 359 3.91 28.38 16.32
C LYS A 359 4.49 28.21 17.72
N LYS A 360 5.80 28.35 17.87
CA LYS A 360 6.47 28.40 19.17
C LYS A 360 6.08 29.73 19.87
N GLN A 361 5.87 29.69 21.19
CA GLN A 361 5.47 30.84 21.99
C GLN A 361 6.69 31.62 22.49
#